data_AF-A0A3D5Y061-F1
#
_entry.id   AF-A0A3D5Y061-F1
#
_cell.length_a   1.000
_cell.length_b   1.000
_cell.length_c   1.000
_cell.angle_alpha   90.00
_cell.angle_beta   90.00
_cell.angle_gamma   90.00
#
_symmetry.space_group_name_H-M   'P 1'
#
loop_
_entity.id
_entity.type
_entity.pdbx_description
1 polymer ?
#
loop_
_entity_poly.entity_id
_entity_poly.type
_entity_poly.pdbx_seq_one_letter_code
_entity_poly.pdbx_strand_id
1 'polypeptide(L)'
;MNQPIASFSQQPNPSVDYRIRFITATSLFDGHDAAINIIRRLLQRAGAEVIHLGHNRSVREIVDAAIEEDVQGIAVSSYQGGHIEFFRYMIDMLRARG
;
A
#
# COMPACT_ATOMS: atom_id res chain seq x y z
N MET A 1 -26.03 23.15 25.97
CA MET A 1 -26.93 22.13 25.41
C MET A 1 -26.07 21.25 24.52
N ASN A 2 -25.50 20.18 25.09
CA ASN A 2 -24.55 19.31 24.39
C ASN A 2 -25.32 18.35 23.48
N GLN A 3 -25.07 18.40 22.18
CA GLN A 3 -25.54 17.37 21.25
C GLN A 3 -24.63 16.13 21.38
N PRO A 4 -25.18 14.90 21.34
CA PRO A 4 -24.35 13.70 21.37
C PRO A 4 -23.62 13.53 20.04
N ILE A 5 -22.30 13.36 20.13
CA ILE A 5 -21.44 12.84 19.06
C ILE A 5 -21.96 11.46 18.65
N ALA A 6 -22.38 11.33 17.39
CA ALA A 6 -22.81 10.04 16.83
C ALA A 6 -21.67 9.02 16.97
N SER A 7 -21.91 7.98 17.76
CA SER A 7 -21.01 6.84 17.86
C SER A 7 -21.02 6.10 16.52
N PHE A 8 -19.94 6.19 15.75
CA PHE A 8 -19.71 5.31 14.61
C PHE A 8 -19.45 3.89 15.13
N SER A 9 -20.51 3.14 15.39
CA SER A 9 -20.42 1.69 15.53
C SER A 9 -20.42 1.07 14.13
N GLN A 10 -19.24 0.93 13.51
CA GLN A 10 -19.11 -0.03 12.41
C GLN A 10 -19.31 -1.44 12.98
N GLN A 11 -20.46 -2.03 12.72
CA GLN A 11 -20.64 -3.47 12.90
C GLN A 11 -19.90 -4.18 11.75
N PRO A 12 -19.01 -5.14 12.03
CA PRO A 12 -18.35 -5.90 10.97
C PRO A 12 -19.40 -6.75 10.25
N ASN A 13 -19.57 -6.52 8.95
CA ASN A 13 -20.47 -7.29 8.10
C ASN A 13 -19.89 -8.72 7.93
N PRO A 14 -20.57 -9.79 8.40
CA PRO A 14 -19.94 -11.09 8.61
C PRO A 14 -19.96 -12.03 7.38
N SER A 15 -19.91 -11.52 6.15
CA SER A 15 -20.07 -12.39 4.96
C SER A 15 -19.27 -12.04 3.72
N VAL A 16 -18.29 -11.13 3.82
CA VAL A 16 -17.27 -10.98 2.77
C VAL A 16 -15.90 -11.02 3.42
N ASP A 17 -15.15 -12.12 3.19
CA ASP A 17 -13.73 -12.21 3.55
C ASP A 17 -12.94 -11.32 2.60
N TYR A 18 -13.06 -9.99 2.76
CA TYR A 18 -12.19 -9.05 2.08
C TYR A 18 -10.80 -9.20 2.70
N ARG A 19 -10.07 -10.21 2.21
CA ARG A 19 -8.63 -10.36 2.44
C ARG A 19 -7.98 -9.08 1.96
N ILE A 20 -7.64 -8.19 2.90
CA ILE A 20 -6.93 -6.97 2.59
C ILE A 20 -5.54 -7.38 2.07
N ARG A 21 -5.24 -7.00 0.82
CA ARG A 21 -3.99 -7.26 0.13
C ARG A 21 -3.20 -5.97 -0.03
N PHE A 22 -1.90 -6.08 0.18
CA PHE A 22 -0.95 -4.98 0.00
C PHE A 22 0.18 -5.37 -0.92
N ILE A 23 0.59 -4.42 -1.77
CA ILE A 23 1.93 -4.44 -2.37
C ILE A 23 2.91 -3.72 -1.44
N THR A 24 4.09 -4.30 -1.26
CA THR A 24 5.21 -3.67 -0.56
C THR A 24 6.46 -3.63 -1.46
N ALA A 25 7.08 -2.45 -1.58
CA ALA A 25 8.28 -2.27 -2.41
C ALA A 25 9.18 -1.13 -1.86
N THR A 26 10.40 -1.02 -2.39
CA THR A 26 11.20 0.23 -2.29
C THR A 26 11.19 0.97 -3.62
N SER A 27 11.39 2.29 -3.58
CA SER A 27 11.46 3.12 -4.79
C SER A 27 12.64 2.76 -5.70
N LEU A 28 12.63 3.27 -6.92
CA LEU A 28 13.69 3.05 -7.90
C LEU A 28 15.05 3.53 -7.36
N PHE A 29 16.09 2.72 -7.59
CA PHE A 29 17.46 2.85 -7.09
C PHE A 29 17.61 2.87 -5.57
N ASP A 30 16.58 2.47 -4.82
CA ASP A 30 16.62 2.43 -3.37
C ASP A 30 16.84 1.02 -2.83
N GLY A 31 17.97 0.78 -2.16
CA GLY A 31 18.28 -0.47 -1.47
C GLY A 31 17.85 -0.53 0.00
N HIS A 32 17.23 0.53 0.54
CA HIS A 32 16.88 0.63 1.97
C HIS A 32 15.60 -0.14 2.29
N ASP A 33 15.71 -1.46 2.37
CA ASP A 33 14.58 -2.36 2.59
C ASP A 33 14.22 -2.59 4.06
N ALA A 34 15.05 -2.12 5.00
CA ALA A 34 14.86 -2.35 6.43
C ALA A 34 13.50 -1.86 6.92
N ALA A 35 13.10 -0.64 6.52
CA ALA A 35 11.82 -0.06 6.92
C ALA A 35 10.63 -0.81 6.31
N ILE A 36 10.66 -1.08 5.01
CA ILE A 36 9.54 -1.78 4.34
C ILE A 36 9.39 -3.22 4.85
N ASN A 37 10.49 -3.87 5.22
CA ASN A 37 10.45 -5.19 5.84
C ASN A 37 9.75 -5.20 7.20
N ILE A 38 9.92 -4.15 8.01
CA ILE A 38 9.18 -3.98 9.27
C ILE A 38 7.69 -3.79 8.98
N ILE A 39 7.35 -2.87 8.07
CA ILE A 39 5.94 -2.60 7.69
C ILE A 39 5.27 -3.86 7.15
N ARG A 40 5.94 -4.62 6.28
CA ARG A 40 5.47 -5.91 5.76
C ARG A 40 5.10 -6.87 6.88
N ARG A 41 6.00 -7.04 7.87
CA ARG A 41 5.74 -7.93 9.03
C ARG A 41 4.57 -7.45 9.87
N LEU A 42 4.40 -6.13 10.04
CA LEU A 42 3.26 -5.57 10.77
C LEU A 42 1.94 -5.81 10.03
N LEU A 43 1.90 -5.59 8.71
CA LEU A 43 0.73 -5.86 7.88
C LEU A 43 0.33 -7.35 7.93
N GLN A 44 1.31 -8.25 7.78
CA GLN A 44 1.07 -9.70 7.89
C GLN A 44 0.56 -10.09 9.27
N ARG A 45 1.13 -9.53 10.34
CA ARG A 45 0.67 -9.75 11.72
C ARG A 45 -0.75 -9.24 11.97
N ALA A 46 -1.18 -8.21 11.23
CA ALA A 46 -2.54 -7.68 11.28
C ALA A 46 -3.55 -8.51 10.46
N GLY A 47 -3.10 -9.54 9.74
CA GLY A 47 -3.95 -10.42 8.93
C GLY A 47 -4.07 -9.99 7.46
N ALA A 48 -3.31 -8.99 7.01
CA ALA A 48 -3.26 -8.63 5.60
C ALA A 48 -2.36 -9.59 4.81
N GLU A 49 -2.78 -9.92 3.59
CA GLU A 49 -1.93 -10.59 2.62
C GLU A 49 -0.97 -9.59 1.99
N VAL A 50 0.31 -9.95 1.86
CA VAL A 50 1.33 -9.02 1.39
C VAL A 50 2.12 -9.62 0.25
N ILE A 51 2.01 -9.00 -0.92
CA ILE A 51 2.85 -9.22 -2.09
C ILE A 51 4.07 -8.32 -1.96
N HIS A 52 5.25 -8.91 -1.77
CA HIS A 52 6.50 -8.17 -1.60
C HIS A 52 7.33 -8.21 -2.87
N LEU A 53 7.46 -7.05 -3.53
CA LEU A 53 8.21 -6.93 -4.78
C LEU A 53 9.72 -6.75 -4.56
N GLY A 54 10.16 -6.54 -3.31
CA GLY A 54 11.56 -6.28 -2.97
C GLY A 54 11.96 -4.82 -3.22
N HIS A 55 13.23 -4.62 -3.58
CA HIS A 55 13.81 -3.29 -3.72
C HIS A 55 14.08 -2.88 -5.18
N ASN A 56 14.36 -1.60 -5.41
CA ASN A 56 14.69 -1.03 -6.73
C ASN A 56 13.56 -1.22 -7.76
N ARG A 57 12.34 -0.82 -7.41
CA ARG A 57 11.17 -0.94 -8.29
C ARG A 57 10.76 0.38 -8.91
N SER A 58 10.55 0.36 -10.22
CA SER A 58 9.97 1.50 -10.93
C SER A 58 8.50 1.66 -10.57
N VAL A 59 7.98 2.88 -10.74
CA VAL A 59 6.55 3.16 -10.56
C VAL A 59 5.69 2.23 -11.43
N ARG A 60 6.11 2.00 -12.68
CA ARG A 60 5.38 1.13 -13.61
C ARG A 60 5.24 -0.29 -13.07
N GLU A 61 6.34 -0.91 -12.63
CA GLU A 61 6.31 -2.26 -12.06
C GLU A 61 5.38 -2.36 -10.84
N ILE A 62 5.41 -1.35 -9.96
CA ILE A 62 4.57 -1.33 -8.76
C ILE A 62 3.08 -1.22 -9.15
N VAL A 63 2.76 -0.34 -10.10
CA VAL A 63 1.37 -0.10 -10.54
C VAL A 63 0.82 -1.28 -11.32
N ASP A 64 1.60 -1.87 -12.23
CA ASP A 64 1.21 -3.06 -12.99
C ASP A 64 0.88 -4.21 -12.03
N ALA A 65 1.78 -4.49 -11.08
CA ALA A 65 1.54 -5.52 -10.08
C ALA A 65 0.32 -5.18 -9.20
N ALA A 66 0.10 -3.92 -8.83
CA ALA A 66 -1.02 -3.55 -7.97
C ALA A 66 -2.39 -3.75 -8.66
N ILE A 67 -2.45 -3.53 -9.98
CA ILE A 67 -3.65 -3.74 -10.80
C ILE A 67 -3.87 -5.24 -11.04
N GLU A 68 -2.83 -5.97 -11.43
CA GLU A 68 -2.90 -7.42 -11.68
C GLU A 68 -3.28 -8.20 -10.41
N GLU A 69 -2.66 -7.83 -9.29
CA GLU A 69 -2.92 -8.40 -7.97
C GLU A 69 -4.08 -7.70 -7.26
N ASP A 70 -4.93 -6.91 -7.94
CA ASP A 70 -6.13 -6.23 -7.41
C ASP A 70 -6.05 -5.92 -5.90
N VAL A 71 -5.05 -5.10 -5.53
CA VAL A 71 -4.74 -4.80 -4.12
C VAL A 71 -5.49 -3.59 -3.62
N GLN A 72 -5.78 -3.58 -2.32
CA GLN A 72 -6.42 -2.41 -1.67
C GLN A 72 -5.40 -1.36 -1.25
N GLY A 73 -4.10 -1.69 -1.21
CA GLY A 73 -3.08 -0.74 -0.80
C GLY A 73 -1.69 -1.01 -1.36
N ILE A 74 -0.91 0.06 -1.48
CA ILE A 74 0.50 0.03 -1.89
C ILE A 74 1.31 0.73 -0.80
N ALA A 75 2.33 0.06 -0.29
CA ALA A 75 3.30 0.62 0.66
C ALA A 75 4.68 0.67 0.01
N VAL A 76 5.26 1.87 -0.04
CA VAL A 76 6.59 2.09 -0.63
C VAL A 76 7.48 2.84 0.33
N SER A 77 8.71 2.36 0.51
CA SER A 77 9.77 3.14 1.17
C SER A 77 10.63 3.87 0.13
N SER A 78 10.97 5.13 0.41
CA SER A 78 11.85 5.94 -0.44
C SER A 78 12.84 6.74 0.40
N TYR A 79 14.12 6.40 0.28
CA TYR A 79 15.24 6.97 1.02
C TYR A 79 16.28 7.67 0.13
N GLN A 80 16.21 7.49 -1.20
CA GLN A 80 17.17 8.08 -2.15
C GLN A 80 16.76 9.46 -2.69
N GLY A 81 15.61 9.99 -2.28
CA GLY A 81 15.05 11.24 -2.81
C GLY A 81 14.19 11.02 -4.06
N GLY A 82 13.70 12.11 -4.65
CA GLY A 82 12.78 12.07 -5.81
C GLY A 82 11.38 11.51 -5.48
N HIS A 83 11.03 11.40 -4.20
CA HIS A 83 9.77 10.78 -3.75
C HIS A 83 8.55 11.60 -4.19
N ILE A 84 8.65 12.92 -4.31
CA ILE A 84 7.53 13.76 -4.78
C ILE A 84 7.18 13.41 -6.22
N GLU A 85 8.17 13.36 -7.11
CA GLU A 85 8.00 13.00 -8.51
C GLU A 85 7.54 11.54 -8.64
N PHE A 86 8.16 10.63 -7.87
CA PHE A 86 7.84 9.21 -7.87
C PHE A 86 6.39 8.95 -7.46
N PHE A 87 5.94 9.50 -6.33
CA PHE A 87 4.57 9.31 -5.85
C PHE A 87 3.54 10.06 -6.71
N ARG A 88 3.86 11.25 -7.23
CA ARG A 88 3.00 11.93 -8.19
C ARG A 88 2.77 11.06 -9.43
N TYR A 89 3.85 10.55 -10.02
CA TYR A 89 3.76 9.67 -11.18
C TYR A 89 2.99 8.37 -10.89
N MET A 90 3.14 7.81 -9.69
CA MET A 90 2.37 6.64 -9.26
C MET A 90 0.87 6.91 -9.21
N ILE A 91 0.45 8.02 -8.59
CA ILE A 91 -0.97 8.39 -8.52
C ILE A 91 -1.53 8.67 -9.91
N ASP A 92 -0.80 9.38 -10.76
CA ASP A 92 -1.22 9.67 -12.13
C ASP A 92 -1.42 8.37 -12.93
N MET A 93 -0.51 7.41 -12.79
CA MET A 93 -0.59 6.13 -13.49
C MET A 93 -1.73 5.24 -12.97
N LEU A 94 -1.94 5.19 -11.65
CA LEU A 94 -3.06 4.46 -11.05
C LEU A 94 -4.39 5.00 -11.53
N ARG A 95 -4.59 6.33 -11.53
CA ARG A 95 -5.83 6.96 -12.02
C ARG A 95 -6.09 6.75 -13.51
N ALA A 96 -5.04 6.58 -14.29
CA ALA A 96 -5.15 6.40 -15.73
C ALA A 96 -5.44 4.95 -16.13
N ARG A 97 -5.13 3.97 -15.28
CA ARG A 97 -5.09 2.54 -15.65
C ARG A 97 -5.85 1.59 -14.71
N GLY A 98 -6.11 2.01 -13.47
CA GLY A 98 -6.96 1.30 -12.50
C GLY A 98 -8.29 2.01 -12.31
#